data_AF-A0AAV0WUS8-F1
#
_entry.id   AF-A0AAV0WUS8-F1
#
_cell.length_a   1.000
_cell.length_b   1.000
_cell.length_c   1.000
_cell.angle_alpha   90.00
_cell.angle_beta   90.00
_cell.angle_gamma   90.00
#
_symmetry.space_group_name_H-M   'P 1'
#
loop_
_entity.id
_entity.type
_entity.pdbx_description
1 polymer ?
#
loop_
_entity_poly.entity_id
_entity_poly.type
_entity_poly.pdbx_seq_one_letter_code
_entity_poly.pdbx_strand_id
1 'polypeptide(L)'
;MSHFFNFDSNVQVVKCNIVNDSEYNATIRTKIFQVDDSYSKGCDDWVRKYSLYSKTNYIVRCTFPNKQMYVYRKDYICQHSSKNKSHNSDLTRLRDKNCSASIKIVVKKNTVNTQRKYQYMRQGLDTEIKYLFVHTHRVYNAEAYSYLRVSEEVRENCITYFNGGMTPAAAKTYHEVQLTSSIDDTDNMECIKQLANAQIDPTDRQIYQLFETWSHGG
;
A
#
# COMPACT_ATOMS: atom_id res chain seq x y z
N MET A 1 -19.84 -2.87 11.61
CA MET A 1 -19.54 -1.84 10.58
C MET A 1 -18.06 -1.94 10.23
N SER A 2 -17.79 -2.27 8.96
CA SER A 2 -16.53 -2.22 8.20
C SER A 2 -15.19 -2.34 8.95
N HIS A 3 -14.69 -3.57 9.14
CA HIS A 3 -13.27 -3.84 9.47
C HIS A 3 -12.30 -3.19 8.45
N PHE A 4 -12.76 -2.92 7.24
CA PHE A 4 -12.01 -2.36 6.11
C PHE A 4 -11.22 -1.07 6.37
N PHE A 5 -11.53 -0.30 7.43
CA PHE A 5 -10.83 0.95 7.79
C PHE A 5 -10.19 0.97 9.17
N ASN A 6 -10.12 -0.18 9.86
CA ASN A 6 -9.60 -0.24 11.23
C ASN A 6 -8.10 0.05 11.38
N PHE A 7 -7.39 0.33 10.27
CA PHE A 7 -5.96 0.65 10.28
C PHE A 7 -5.65 2.13 10.57
N ASP A 8 -6.66 3.02 10.58
CA ASP A 8 -6.49 4.45 10.86
C ASP A 8 -7.52 4.89 11.90
N SER A 9 -7.02 5.26 13.09
CA SER A 9 -7.83 5.63 14.26
C SER A 9 -8.55 6.98 14.10
N ASN A 10 -8.18 7.78 13.10
CA ASN A 10 -8.78 9.09 12.83
C ASN A 10 -9.70 9.10 11.60
N VAL A 11 -10.24 7.94 11.22
CA VAL A 11 -11.13 7.81 10.06
C VAL A 11 -12.58 7.96 10.44
N GLN A 12 -13.28 8.79 9.67
CA GLN A 12 -14.74 8.82 9.64
C GLN A 12 -15.25 8.40 8.25
N VAL A 13 -16.04 7.33 8.21
CA VAL A 13 -16.67 6.85 6.98
C VAL A 13 -17.87 7.75 6.65
N VAL A 14 -17.85 8.40 5.48
CA VAL A 14 -18.92 9.30 5.03
C VAL A 14 -19.96 8.57 4.19
N LYS A 15 -19.50 7.73 3.25
CA LYS A 15 -20.35 6.95 2.36
C LYS A 15 -19.63 5.68 2.01
N CYS A 16 -20.21 4.52 2.28
CA CYS A 16 -19.67 3.22 1.92
C CYS A 16 -20.73 2.42 1.16
N ASN A 17 -20.31 1.76 0.09
CA ASN A 17 -21.10 0.79 -0.65
C ASN A 17 -20.23 -0.45 -0.85
N ILE A 18 -20.66 -1.56 -0.25
CA ILE A 18 -19.97 -2.84 -0.25
C ILE A 18 -20.81 -3.79 -1.08
N VAL A 19 -20.25 -4.28 -2.19
CA VAL A 19 -20.88 -5.33 -3.00
C VAL A 19 -20.41 -6.69 -2.48
N ASN A 20 -19.10 -6.84 -2.27
CA ASN A 20 -18.46 -8.01 -1.67
C ASN A 20 -17.07 -7.64 -1.14
N ASP A 21 -16.31 -8.60 -0.62
CA ASP A 21 -14.98 -8.38 -0.04
C ASP A 21 -13.93 -7.90 -1.06
N SER A 22 -14.16 -8.14 -2.35
CA SER A 22 -13.27 -7.74 -3.45
C SER A 22 -13.77 -6.53 -4.25
N GLU A 23 -15.00 -6.07 -3.96
CA GLU A 23 -15.69 -5.02 -4.68
C GLU A 23 -16.44 -4.10 -3.73
N TYR A 24 -15.84 -2.95 -3.46
CA TYR A 24 -16.46 -1.93 -2.63
C TYR A 24 -15.95 -0.53 -2.98
N ASN A 25 -16.74 0.48 -2.66
CA ASN A 25 -16.35 1.87 -2.75
C ASN A 25 -16.69 2.58 -1.44
N ALA A 26 -15.82 3.48 -1.00
CA ALA A 26 -16.25 4.47 -0.03
C ALA A 26 -15.50 5.78 -0.16
N THR A 27 -16.10 6.74 0.52
CA THR A 27 -15.52 8.02 0.83
C THR A 27 -15.33 8.10 2.33
N ILE A 28 -14.10 8.35 2.74
CA ILE A 28 -13.74 8.56 4.13
C ILE A 28 -13.16 9.96 4.33
N ARG A 29 -13.19 10.41 5.58
CA ARG A 29 -12.55 11.63 6.06
C ARG A 29 -11.48 11.25 7.06
N THR A 30 -10.31 11.83 6.88
CA THR A 30 -9.17 11.68 7.79
C THR A 30 -8.39 12.99 7.82
N LYS A 31 -7.26 13.00 8.52
CA LYS A 31 -6.30 14.09 8.56
C LYS A 31 -4.95 13.58 8.08
N ILE A 32 -4.43 14.18 7.01
CA ILE A 32 -3.05 13.94 6.56
C ILE A 32 -2.22 15.15 6.92
N PHE A 33 -1.11 14.92 7.61
CA PHE A 33 -0.17 15.97 7.98
C PHE A 33 0.80 16.26 6.83
N GLN A 34 1.20 17.52 6.73
CA GLN A 34 2.27 17.96 5.83
C GLN A 34 3.60 17.48 6.40
N VAL A 35 4.48 16.99 5.53
CA VAL A 35 5.85 16.58 5.85
C VAL A 35 6.76 17.25 4.83
N ASP A 36 7.80 17.95 5.28
CA ASP A 36 8.76 18.65 4.43
C ASP A 36 8.07 19.57 3.39
N ASP A 37 7.17 20.44 3.86
CA ASP A 37 6.38 21.38 3.06
C ASP A 37 5.42 20.76 2.01
N SER A 38 5.22 19.44 2.02
CA SER A 38 4.30 18.78 1.09
C SER A 38 3.39 17.76 1.76
N TYR A 39 2.19 17.57 1.21
CA TYR A 39 1.31 16.46 1.59
C TYR A 39 1.68 15.16 0.87
N SER A 40 2.68 15.18 -0.02
CA SER A 40 3.02 14.02 -0.85
C SER A 40 3.39 12.79 -0.02
N LYS A 41 4.31 12.94 0.93
CA LYS A 41 4.80 11.85 1.78
C LYS A 41 3.70 11.32 2.70
N GLY A 42 2.91 12.22 3.30
CA GLY A 42 1.73 11.83 4.09
C GLY A 42 0.69 11.04 3.28
N CYS A 43 0.44 11.40 2.02
CA CYS A 43 -0.42 10.62 1.12
C CYS A 43 0.17 9.24 0.81
N ASP A 44 1.49 9.17 0.56
CA ASP A 44 2.18 7.92 0.26
C ASP A 44 2.18 6.98 1.46
N ASP A 45 2.40 7.50 2.67
CA ASP A 45 2.33 6.74 3.91
C ASP A 45 0.93 6.21 4.18
N TRP A 46 -0.11 7.02 3.96
CA TRP A 46 -1.48 6.57 4.11
C TRP A 46 -1.80 5.43 3.13
N VAL A 47 -1.46 5.60 1.84
CA VAL A 47 -1.66 4.55 0.83
C VAL A 47 -0.83 3.31 1.13
N ARG A 48 0.39 3.47 1.65
CA ARG A 48 1.24 2.35 2.07
C ARG A 48 0.58 1.55 3.20
N LYS A 49 0.09 2.21 4.25
CA LYS A 49 -0.65 1.52 5.34
C LYS A 49 -1.88 0.78 4.83
N TYR A 50 -2.67 1.43 3.97
CA TYR A 50 -3.83 0.80 3.35
C TYR A 50 -3.43 -0.39 2.45
N SER A 51 -2.33 -0.27 1.71
CA SER A 51 -1.78 -1.31 0.83
C SER A 51 -1.38 -2.55 1.62
N LEU A 52 -0.69 -2.35 2.75
CA LEU A 52 -0.31 -3.43 3.68
C LEU A 52 -1.55 -4.12 4.26
N TYR A 53 -2.55 -3.35 4.68
CA TYR A 53 -3.80 -3.88 5.24
C TYR A 53 -4.63 -4.66 4.20
N SER A 54 -4.81 -4.09 3.02
CA SER A 54 -5.65 -4.65 1.94
C SER A 54 -4.94 -5.70 1.09
N LYS A 55 -3.63 -5.93 1.31
CA LYS A 55 -2.77 -6.79 0.48
C LYS A 55 -2.85 -6.41 -1.00
N THR A 56 -2.83 -5.11 -1.29
CA THR A 56 -2.81 -4.57 -2.66
C THR A 56 -1.74 -3.52 -2.78
N ASN A 57 -1.28 -3.26 -4.01
CA ASN A 57 -0.32 -2.21 -4.28
C ASN A 57 -0.92 -1.17 -5.23
N TYR A 58 -0.61 0.09 -4.94
CA TYR A 58 -0.99 1.22 -5.75
C TYR A 58 0.23 1.99 -6.26
N ILE A 59 0.11 2.55 -7.47
CA ILE A 59 1.09 3.43 -8.10
C ILE A 59 0.47 4.81 -8.31
N VAL A 60 1.32 5.84 -8.28
CA VAL A 60 0.87 7.22 -8.49
C VAL A 60 0.42 7.40 -9.93
N ARG A 61 -0.83 7.84 -10.13
CA ARG A 61 -1.36 8.23 -11.43
C ARG A 61 -0.99 9.68 -11.74
N CYS A 62 -1.39 10.61 -10.89
CA CYS A 62 -1.19 12.03 -11.07
C CYS A 62 -1.09 12.72 -9.71
N THR A 63 -0.35 13.83 -9.66
CA THR A 63 -0.24 14.71 -8.51
C THR A 63 -0.67 16.11 -8.92
N PHE A 64 -1.49 16.76 -8.10
CA PHE A 64 -2.01 18.10 -8.35
C PHE A 64 -1.74 18.97 -7.12
N PRO A 65 -0.60 19.69 -7.09
CA PRO A 65 -0.35 20.67 -6.06
C PRO A 65 -1.24 21.90 -6.26
N ASN A 66 -1.68 22.49 -5.15
CA ASN A 66 -2.25 23.83 -5.02
C ASN A 66 -3.26 24.24 -6.11
N LYS A 67 -4.54 23.92 -5.90
CA LYS A 67 -5.64 24.37 -6.75
C LYS A 67 -6.61 25.25 -5.98
N GLN A 68 -7.54 25.90 -6.68
CA GLN A 68 -8.50 26.83 -6.06
C GLN A 68 -9.33 26.15 -4.95
N MET A 69 -9.76 24.91 -5.17
CA MET A 69 -10.66 24.17 -4.27
C MET A 69 -9.97 23.25 -3.26
N TYR A 70 -8.68 22.95 -3.43
CA TYR A 70 -7.94 22.01 -2.59
C TYR A 70 -6.46 22.39 -2.49
N VAL A 71 -5.84 22.11 -1.35
CA VAL A 71 -4.42 22.37 -1.12
C VAL A 71 -3.59 21.36 -1.90
N TYR A 72 -4.03 20.11 -1.91
CA TYR A 72 -3.30 19.02 -2.53
C TYR A 72 -4.24 17.92 -2.98
N ARG A 73 -3.93 17.29 -4.12
CA ARG A 73 -4.59 16.06 -4.55
C ARG A 73 -3.57 15.10 -5.12
N LYS A 74 -3.71 13.81 -4.80
CA LYS A 74 -2.92 12.74 -5.37
C LYS A 74 -3.82 11.57 -5.72
N ASP A 75 -3.72 11.14 -6.97
CA ASP A 75 -4.48 10.03 -7.51
C ASP A 75 -3.56 8.82 -7.64
N TYR A 76 -4.06 7.68 -7.17
CA TYR A 76 -3.40 6.39 -7.21
C TYR A 76 -4.27 5.39 -7.96
N ILE A 77 -3.64 4.44 -8.62
CA ILE A 77 -4.27 3.34 -9.33
C ILE A 77 -3.57 2.04 -9.00
N CYS A 78 -4.26 0.92 -9.13
CA CYS A 78 -3.66 -0.39 -8.87
C CYS A 78 -2.39 -0.58 -9.70
N GLN A 79 -1.41 -1.28 -9.13
CA GLN A 79 -0.20 -1.68 -9.84
C GLN A 79 -0.48 -2.51 -11.09
N HIS A 80 -1.63 -3.19 -11.17
CA HIS A 80 -2.05 -3.99 -12.34
C HIS A 80 -2.91 -3.21 -13.34
N SER A 81 -2.99 -1.88 -13.20
CA SER A 81 -3.53 -1.03 -14.26
C SER A 81 -2.63 -1.03 -15.50
N SER A 82 -3.18 -0.63 -16.64
CA SER A 82 -2.45 -0.51 -17.91
C SER A 82 -1.42 0.62 -17.94
N LYS A 83 -1.39 1.48 -16.90
CA LYS A 83 -0.44 2.59 -16.84
C LYS A 83 1.00 2.08 -16.84
N ASN A 84 1.78 2.60 -17.80
CA ASN A 84 3.22 2.33 -18.00
C ASN A 84 3.54 0.84 -18.20
N LYS A 85 2.65 0.07 -18.84
CA LYS A 85 2.85 -1.36 -19.12
C LYS A 85 2.50 -1.70 -20.55
N SER A 86 3.27 -2.63 -21.11
CA SER A 86 2.92 -3.29 -22.37
C SER A 86 1.98 -4.46 -22.07
N HIS A 87 0.98 -4.64 -22.93
CA HIS A 87 0.12 -5.81 -22.93
C HIS A 87 0.70 -6.82 -23.93
N ASN A 88 1.56 -7.72 -23.46
CA ASN A 88 2.12 -8.81 -24.28
C ASN A 88 1.54 -10.15 -23.81
N SER A 89 0.61 -10.70 -24.59
CA SER A 89 -0.09 -11.96 -24.32
C SER A 89 0.83 -13.17 -24.20
N ASP A 90 2.05 -13.08 -24.74
CA ASP A 90 2.98 -14.20 -24.80
C ASP A 90 3.80 -14.35 -23.50
N LEU A 91 3.67 -13.39 -22.58
CA LEU A 91 4.31 -13.46 -21.27
C LEU A 91 3.51 -14.38 -20.34
N THR A 92 4.22 -15.33 -19.71
CA THR A 92 3.68 -16.23 -18.68
C THR A 92 3.09 -15.49 -17.49
N ARG A 93 3.54 -14.26 -17.22
CA ARG A 93 3.08 -13.43 -16.10
C ARG A 93 2.73 -12.00 -16.53
N LEU A 94 1.49 -11.83 -16.98
CA LEU A 94 0.92 -10.53 -17.38
C LEU A 94 0.74 -9.60 -16.18
N ARG A 95 1.53 -8.52 -16.12
CA ARG A 95 1.42 -7.50 -15.06
C ARG A 95 0.25 -6.54 -15.29
N ASP A 96 -0.11 -6.28 -16.55
CA ASP A 96 -1.30 -5.53 -16.90
C ASP A 96 -2.53 -6.45 -16.85
N LYS A 97 -3.49 -6.12 -15.99
CA LYS A 97 -4.79 -6.79 -15.87
C LYS A 97 -5.95 -5.82 -16.16
N ASN A 98 -5.65 -4.65 -16.72
CA ASN A 98 -6.60 -3.56 -16.95
C ASN A 98 -7.42 -3.20 -15.69
N CYS A 99 -6.76 -3.17 -14.54
CA CYS A 99 -7.43 -3.01 -13.25
C CYS A 99 -7.94 -1.58 -13.04
N SER A 100 -9.22 -1.46 -12.65
CA SER A 100 -9.92 -0.19 -12.39
C SER A 100 -9.75 0.35 -10.97
N ALA A 101 -9.18 -0.43 -10.06
CA ALA A 101 -9.05 -0.03 -8.66
C ALA A 101 -8.21 1.24 -8.51
N SER A 102 -8.71 2.18 -7.73
CA SER A 102 -8.11 3.51 -7.58
C SER A 102 -8.37 4.15 -6.23
N ILE A 103 -7.44 5.01 -5.82
CA ILE A 103 -7.55 5.81 -4.60
C ILE A 103 -7.31 7.27 -4.98
N LYS A 104 -8.19 8.15 -4.54
CA LYS A 104 -8.09 9.59 -4.74
C LYS A 104 -8.05 10.26 -3.39
N ILE A 105 -6.93 10.89 -3.08
CA ILE A 105 -6.72 11.65 -1.86
C ILE A 105 -6.80 13.14 -2.19
N VAL A 106 -7.66 13.87 -1.48
CA VAL A 106 -7.86 15.32 -1.66
C VAL A 106 -7.78 16.00 -0.30
N VAL A 107 -6.77 16.83 -0.10
CA VAL A 107 -6.62 17.69 1.06
C VAL A 107 -7.33 19.02 0.78
N LYS A 108 -8.45 19.28 1.45
CA LYS A 108 -9.26 20.48 1.19
C LYS A 108 -8.67 21.70 1.91
N LYS A 109 -8.88 22.88 1.34
CA LYS A 109 -8.51 24.14 1.99
C LYS A 109 -9.38 24.34 3.22
N ASN A 110 -8.74 24.55 4.36
CA ASN A 110 -9.41 24.85 5.61
C ASN A 110 -9.59 26.37 5.77
N THR A 111 -10.73 26.89 5.37
CA THR A 111 -11.13 28.30 5.56
C THR A 111 -12.31 28.41 6.50
N VAL A 112 -12.49 29.58 7.12
CA VAL A 112 -13.65 29.89 8.00
C VAL A 112 -14.98 29.52 7.32
N ASN A 113 -15.13 29.83 6.03
CA ASN A 113 -16.33 29.49 5.26
C ASN A 113 -16.52 27.98 5.10
N THR A 114 -15.45 27.22 4.84
CA THR A 114 -15.54 25.76 4.77
C THR A 114 -15.84 25.11 6.12
N GLN A 115 -15.33 25.65 7.22
CA GLN A 115 -15.65 25.19 8.58
C GLN A 115 -17.11 25.43 8.92
N ARG A 116 -17.66 26.60 8.56
CA ARG A 116 -19.09 26.90 8.73
C ARG A 116 -19.96 25.92 7.95
N LYS A 117 -19.57 25.58 6.71
CA LYS A 117 -20.38 24.74 5.82
C LYS A 117 -20.29 23.23 6.13
N TYR A 118 -19.13 22.72 6.56
CA TYR A 118 -18.89 21.27 6.66
C TYR A 118 -18.46 20.86 8.06
N GLN A 119 -19.23 19.95 8.68
CA GLN A 119 -18.97 19.43 10.03
C GLN A 119 -17.58 18.80 10.18
N TYR A 120 -17.14 18.01 9.19
CA TYR A 120 -15.83 17.34 9.21
C TYR A 120 -14.64 18.31 9.27
N MET A 121 -14.79 19.49 8.67
CA MET A 121 -13.74 20.53 8.72
C MET A 121 -13.61 21.12 10.13
N ARG A 122 -14.72 21.21 10.89
CA ARG A 122 -14.70 21.65 12.30
C ARG A 122 -14.02 20.63 13.22
N GLN A 123 -14.09 19.36 12.85
CA GLN A 123 -13.43 18.26 13.56
C GLN A 123 -11.96 18.08 13.13
N GLY A 124 -11.45 18.92 12.22
CA GLY A 124 -10.08 18.85 11.73
C GLY A 124 -9.81 17.73 10.72
N LEU A 125 -10.86 17.08 10.18
CA LEU A 125 -10.76 16.04 9.15
C LEU A 125 -10.87 16.67 7.75
N ASP A 126 -9.81 17.38 7.37
CA ASP A 126 -9.73 18.17 6.14
C ASP A 126 -9.46 17.35 4.87
N THR A 127 -9.13 16.07 5.02
CA THR A 127 -8.76 15.20 3.92
C THR A 127 -9.91 14.29 3.55
N GLU A 128 -10.28 14.29 2.27
CA GLU A 128 -11.24 13.36 1.67
C GLU A 128 -10.49 12.28 0.90
N ILE A 129 -10.73 11.02 1.25
CA ILE A 129 -10.20 9.90 0.51
C ILE A 129 -11.37 9.15 -0.11
N LYS A 130 -11.38 9.08 -1.44
CA LYS A 130 -12.30 8.24 -2.20
C LYS A 130 -11.52 7.05 -2.69
N TYR A 131 -11.94 5.86 -2.31
CA TYR A 131 -11.33 4.65 -2.83
C TYR A 131 -12.41 3.86 -3.58
N LEU A 132 -11.97 3.27 -4.69
CA LEU A 132 -12.73 2.35 -5.53
C LEU A 132 -11.93 1.05 -5.55
N PHE A 133 -12.34 0.11 -4.72
CA PHE A 133 -11.73 -1.21 -4.62
C PHE A 133 -12.51 -2.16 -5.52
N VAL A 134 -12.28 -2.06 -6.83
CA VAL A 134 -12.88 -2.94 -7.85
C VAL A 134 -11.74 -3.49 -8.69
N HIS A 135 -11.32 -4.71 -8.37
CA HIS A 135 -10.20 -5.38 -8.99
C HIS A 135 -10.66 -6.37 -10.05
N THR A 136 -10.07 -6.29 -11.25
CA THR A 136 -10.29 -7.24 -12.35
C THR A 136 -9.44 -8.50 -12.22
N HIS A 137 -8.67 -8.61 -11.14
CA HIS A 137 -7.76 -9.71 -10.86
C HIS A 137 -7.92 -10.17 -9.41
N ARG A 138 -7.50 -11.41 -9.13
CA ARG A 138 -7.50 -11.93 -7.75
C ARG A 138 -6.49 -11.14 -6.91
N VAL A 139 -6.91 -10.78 -5.70
CA VAL A 139 -6.08 -10.04 -4.73
C VAL A 139 -5.55 -10.98 -3.62
N TYR A 140 -6.31 -12.02 -3.28
CA TYR A 140 -5.99 -12.97 -2.20
C TYR A 140 -5.45 -14.30 -2.74
N ASN A 141 -4.33 -14.26 -3.47
CA ASN A 141 -3.63 -15.46 -3.93
C ASN A 141 -2.10 -15.29 -3.86
N ALA A 142 -1.36 -16.39 -3.92
CA ALA A 142 0.10 -16.40 -3.88
C ALA A 142 0.74 -15.53 -4.98
N GLU A 143 0.14 -15.51 -6.18
CA GLU A 143 0.63 -14.67 -7.27
C GLU A 143 0.52 -13.17 -6.94
N ALA A 144 -0.60 -12.71 -6.37
CA ALA A 144 -0.75 -11.33 -5.94
C ALA A 144 0.17 -10.99 -4.77
N TYR A 145 0.33 -11.92 -3.83
CA TYR A 145 1.16 -11.73 -2.64
C TYR A 145 2.65 -11.62 -2.96
N SER A 146 3.15 -12.36 -3.95
CA SER A 146 4.54 -12.23 -4.40
C SER A 146 4.85 -10.90 -5.10
N TYR A 147 3.83 -10.09 -5.42
CA TYR A 147 4.04 -8.72 -5.90
C TYR A 147 4.00 -7.66 -4.80
N LEU A 148 3.69 -8.03 -3.56
CA LEU A 148 3.59 -7.07 -2.45
C LEU A 148 4.95 -6.45 -2.14
N ARG A 149 4.90 -5.23 -1.59
CA ARG A 149 6.10 -4.57 -1.11
C ARG A 149 6.53 -5.19 0.21
N VAL A 150 7.83 -5.37 0.37
CA VAL A 150 8.45 -5.78 1.64
C VAL A 150 8.05 -4.79 2.73
N SER A 151 7.59 -5.32 3.88
CA SER A 151 7.23 -4.49 5.04
C SER A 151 8.46 -3.72 5.56
N GLU A 152 8.23 -2.65 6.32
CA GLU A 152 9.34 -1.89 6.93
C GLU A 152 10.13 -2.75 7.93
N GLU A 153 9.42 -3.52 8.75
CA GLU A 153 10.01 -4.44 9.73
C GLU A 153 10.92 -5.48 9.06
N VAL A 154 10.46 -6.14 8.00
CA VAL A 154 11.27 -7.12 7.27
C VAL A 154 12.45 -6.45 6.58
N ARG A 155 12.28 -5.21 6.10
CA ARG A 155 13.38 -4.44 5.52
C ARG A 155 14.46 -4.13 6.55
N GLU A 156 14.07 -3.71 7.75
CA GLU A 156 14.99 -3.45 8.87
C GLU A 156 15.72 -4.73 9.30
N ASN A 157 15.03 -5.87 9.31
CA ASN A 157 15.66 -7.18 9.54
C ASN A 157 16.70 -7.50 8.46
N CYS A 158 16.37 -7.34 7.17
CA CYS A 158 17.33 -7.53 6.08
C CYS A 158 18.55 -6.60 6.21
N ILE A 159 18.35 -5.33 6.54
CA ILE A 159 19.45 -4.38 6.78
C ILE A 159 20.35 -4.86 7.93
N THR A 160 19.76 -5.39 9.00
CA THR A 160 20.51 -5.97 10.13
C THR A 160 21.37 -7.15 9.67
N TYR A 161 20.84 -8.02 8.82
CA TYR A 161 21.61 -9.14 8.24
C TYR A 161 22.78 -8.66 7.39
N PHE A 162 22.57 -7.63 6.56
CA PHE A 162 23.64 -7.05 5.73
C PHE A 162 24.72 -6.37 6.56
N ASN A 163 24.35 -5.64 7.61
CA ASN A 163 25.29 -5.06 8.57
C ASN A 163 26.11 -6.14 9.30
N GLY A 164 25.54 -7.34 9.48
CA GLY A 164 26.24 -8.53 9.97
C GLY A 164 27.17 -9.19 8.94
N GLY A 165 27.31 -8.63 7.73
CA GLY A 165 28.17 -9.15 6.67
C GLY A 165 27.53 -10.26 5.83
N MET A 166 26.22 -10.50 5.95
CA MET A 166 25.55 -11.52 5.14
C MET A 166 25.40 -11.06 3.68
N THR A 167 25.66 -11.98 2.75
CA THR A 167 25.33 -11.78 1.33
C THR A 167 23.81 -11.85 1.12
N PRO A 168 23.26 -11.33 0.01
CA PRO A 168 21.83 -11.42 -0.29
C PRO A 168 21.27 -12.84 -0.18
N ALA A 169 21.99 -13.84 -0.71
CA ALA A 169 21.57 -15.25 -0.67
C ALA A 169 21.58 -15.82 0.76
N ALA A 170 22.60 -15.49 1.55
CA ALA A 170 22.68 -15.91 2.94
C ALA A 170 21.60 -15.26 3.80
N ALA A 171 21.35 -13.96 3.61
CA ALA A 171 20.29 -13.21 4.30
C ALA A 171 18.90 -13.77 3.96
N LYS A 172 18.64 -14.12 2.69
CA LYS A 172 17.40 -14.79 2.25
C LYS A 172 17.17 -16.09 3.01
N THR A 173 18.16 -16.98 2.96
CA THR A 173 18.09 -18.30 3.59
C THR A 173 17.92 -18.17 5.11
N TYR A 174 18.67 -17.26 5.73
CA TYR A 174 18.56 -17.00 7.16
C TYR A 174 17.16 -16.51 7.55
N HIS A 175 16.60 -15.57 6.79
CA HIS A 175 15.24 -15.05 7.00
C HIS A 175 14.17 -16.14 6.90
N GLU A 176 14.24 -16.98 5.86
CA GLU A 176 13.31 -18.11 5.69
C GLU A 176 13.39 -19.12 6.84
N VAL A 177 14.60 -19.41 7.34
CA VAL A 177 14.80 -20.27 8.51
C VAL A 177 14.19 -19.65 9.76
N GLN A 178 14.40 -18.36 10.00
CA GLN A 178 13.78 -17.66 11.14
C GLN A 178 12.25 -17.71 11.07
N LEU A 179 11.69 -17.41 9.88
CA LEU A 179 10.24 -17.50 9.64
C LEU A 179 9.72 -18.91 9.92
N THR A 180 10.32 -19.94 9.33
CA THR A 180 9.87 -21.32 9.48
C THR A 180 9.97 -21.80 10.92
N SER A 181 11.04 -21.43 11.64
CA SER A 181 11.25 -21.80 13.05
C SER A 181 10.27 -21.14 14.02
N SER A 182 9.64 -20.03 13.61
CA SER A 182 8.68 -19.29 14.43
C SER A 182 7.23 -19.79 14.30
N ILE A 183 7.00 -20.74 13.38
CA ILE A 183 5.67 -21.30 13.09
C ILE A 183 5.60 -22.69 13.71
N ASP A 184 4.54 -22.95 14.49
CA ASP A 184 4.30 -24.27 15.08
C ASP A 184 4.11 -25.34 13.98
N ASP A 185 4.76 -26.50 14.14
CA ASP A 185 4.80 -27.62 13.17
C ASP A 185 3.42 -28.15 12.72
N THR A 186 2.35 -27.83 13.47
CA THR A 186 0.98 -28.25 13.18
C THR A 186 0.30 -27.47 12.05
N ASP A 187 0.85 -26.34 11.59
CA ASP A 187 0.17 -25.47 10.60
C ASP A 187 0.99 -25.21 9.33
N ASN A 188 1.39 -26.30 8.66
CA ASN A 188 2.11 -26.28 7.38
C ASN A 188 1.47 -25.36 6.32
N MET A 189 0.15 -25.21 6.34
CA MET A 189 -0.56 -24.38 5.37
C MET A 189 -0.38 -22.87 5.64
N GLU A 190 -0.18 -22.47 6.90
CA GLU A 190 0.14 -21.09 7.26
C GLU A 190 1.58 -20.75 6.88
N CYS A 191 2.52 -21.68 7.09
CA CYS A 191 3.90 -21.55 6.64
C CYS A 191 3.98 -21.27 5.12
N ILE A 192 3.28 -22.08 4.31
CA ILE A 192 3.24 -21.88 2.85
C ILE A 192 2.69 -20.49 2.47
N LYS A 193 1.67 -19.98 3.18
CA LYS A 193 1.10 -18.66 2.89
C LYS A 193 2.06 -17.53 3.24
N GLN A 194 2.83 -17.66 4.32
CA GLN A 194 3.81 -16.65 4.73
C GLN A 194 5.00 -16.60 3.77
N LEU A 195 5.52 -17.75 3.34
CA LEU A 195 6.58 -17.84 2.34
C LEU A 195 6.14 -17.34 0.96
N ALA A 196 4.87 -17.50 0.60
CA ALA A 196 4.34 -16.93 -0.65
C ALA A 196 4.12 -15.40 -0.59
N ASN A 197 4.27 -14.77 0.58
CA ASN A 197 3.93 -13.38 0.80
C ASN A 197 5.17 -12.48 0.80
N ALA A 198 5.40 -11.76 -0.29
CA ALA A 198 6.55 -10.85 -0.44
C ALA A 198 6.64 -9.73 0.61
N GLN A 199 5.55 -9.46 1.34
CA GLN A 199 5.57 -8.52 2.47
C GLN A 199 6.27 -9.10 3.71
N ILE A 200 6.23 -10.42 3.89
CA ILE A 200 6.79 -11.17 5.02
C ILE A 200 8.08 -11.87 4.60
N ASP A 201 8.05 -12.56 3.46
CA ASP A 201 9.18 -13.25 2.87
C ASP A 201 9.55 -12.65 1.50
N PRO A 202 10.52 -11.72 1.44
CA PRO A 202 10.88 -11.03 0.21
C PRO A 202 11.35 -12.00 -0.88
N THR A 203 11.00 -11.72 -2.12
CA THR A 203 11.57 -12.44 -3.27
C THR A 203 13.07 -12.17 -3.41
N ASP A 204 13.82 -13.07 -4.05
CA ASP A 204 15.27 -12.87 -4.28
C ASP A 204 15.56 -11.50 -4.87
N ARG A 205 14.83 -11.13 -5.93
CA ARG A 205 14.95 -9.83 -6.58
C ARG A 205 14.80 -8.67 -5.58
N GLN A 206 13.86 -8.76 -4.65
CA GLN A 206 13.65 -7.72 -3.65
C GLN A 206 14.81 -7.66 -2.67
N ILE A 207 15.36 -8.81 -2.23
CA ILE A 207 16.54 -8.83 -1.34
C ILE A 207 17.76 -8.24 -2.03
N TYR A 208 18.02 -8.59 -3.29
CA TYR A 208 19.10 -7.97 -4.07
C TYR A 208 18.89 -6.45 -4.20
N GLN A 209 17.68 -6.00 -4.50
CA GLN A 209 17.37 -4.56 -4.55
C GLN A 209 17.61 -3.86 -3.20
N LEU A 210 17.25 -4.50 -2.09
CA LEU A 210 17.50 -3.97 -0.75
C LEU A 210 18.99 -3.88 -0.46
N PHE A 211 19.76 -4.91 -0.81
CA PHE A 211 21.21 -4.93 -0.64
C PHE A 211 21.91 -3.86 -1.48
N GLU A 212 21.51 -3.70 -2.75
CA GLU A 212 22.02 -2.64 -3.63
C GLU A 212 21.73 -1.25 -3.04
N THR A 213 20.50 -1.02 -2.58
CA THR A 213 20.11 0.26 -1.97
C THR A 213 20.89 0.54 -0.68
N TRP A 214 21.10 -0.48 0.15
CA TRP A 214 21.89 -0.38 1.39
C TRP A 214 23.38 -0.10 1.10
N SER A 215 23.98 -0.81 0.15
CA SER A 215 25.41 -0.73 -0.16
C SER A 215 25.81 0.57 -0.85
N HIS A 216 24.92 1.18 -1.64
CA HIS A 216 25.18 2.44 -2.33
C HIS A 216 24.92 3.69 -1.46
N GLY A 217 24.55 3.51 -0.19
CA GLY A 217 24.24 4.60 0.74
C GLY A 217 22.85 5.16 0.49
N GLY A 218 21.93 4.87 1.42
CA GLY A 218 20.69 5.63 1.58
C GLY A 218 20.95 7.04 2.08
#